data_AF-A0A0A0H1Z8-F1
#
_entry.id   AF-A0A0A0H1Z8-F1
#
_cell.length_a   1.000
_cell.length_b   1.000
_cell.length_c   1.000
_cell.angle_alpha   90.00
_cell.angle_beta   90.00
_cell.angle_gamma   90.00
#
_symmetry.space_group_name_H-M   'P 1'
#
loop_
_entity.id
_entity.type
_entity.pdbx_description
1 polymer ?
#
loop_
_entity_poly.entity_id
_entity_poly.type
_entity_poly.pdbx_seq_one_letter_code
_entity_poly.pdbx_strand_id
1 'polypeptide(L)' 'MNPVFALILTVFLVSGEPVDIAVSVHRTMQECMAAATEQKIPGNCYPVDKVIHQDNNEIPAGF' A
#
# COMPACT_ATOMS: atom_id res chain seq x y z
N MET A 1 9.92 1.37 16.27
CA MET A 1 9.56 1.44 14.83
C MET A 1 8.66 2.64 14.63
N ASN A 2 8.91 3.48 13.63
CA ASN A 2 7.96 4.52 13.23
C ASN A 2 6.97 3.88 12.24
N PRO A 3 5.64 4.00 12.44
CA PRO A 3 4.68 3.36 11.54
C PRO A 3 4.76 3.99 10.16
N VAL A 4 4.86 3.15 9.12
CA VAL A 4 4.73 3.55 7.72
C VAL A 4 3.38 3.04 7.18
N PHE A 5 2.81 3.75 6.21
CA PHE A 5 1.47 3.51 5.68
C PHE A 5 1.55 3.21 4.19
N ALA A 6 0.97 2.09 3.75
CA ALA A 6 0.84 1.74 2.35
C ALA A 6 -0.55 2.08 1.83
N LEU A 7 -0.61 2.68 0.64
CA LEU A 7 -1.82 2.83 -0.14
C LEU A 7 -2.09 1.52 -0.89
N ILE A 8 -3.16 0.83 -0.53
CA ILE A 8 -3.55 -0.43 -1.15
C ILE A 8 -4.66 -0.20 -2.17
N LEU A 9 -4.47 -0.74 -3.37
CA LEU A 9 -5.45 -0.76 -4.44
C LEU A 9 -5.77 -2.20 -4.80
N THR A 10 -7.06 -2.55 -4.78
CA THR A 10 -7.55 -3.82 -5.30
C THR A 10 -7.74 -3.70 -6.81
N VAL A 11 -6.99 -4.49 -7.57
CA VAL A 11 -7.14 -4.61 -9.03
C VAL A 11 -7.71 -5.97 -9.38
N PHE A 12 -8.56 -6.03 -10.41
CA PHE A 12 -9.05 -7.31 -10.94
C PHE A 12 -8.19 -7.72 -12.12
N LEU A 13 -7.55 -8.87 -12.00
CA LEU A 13 -6.80 -9.45 -13.11
C LEU A 13 -7.75 -9.91 -14.22
N VAL A 14 -7.21 -10.13 -15.41
CA VAL A 14 -7.96 -10.69 -16.56
C VAL A 14 -8.53 -12.09 -16.27
N SER A 15 -8.00 -12.79 -15.27
CA SER A 15 -8.54 -14.04 -14.74
C SER A 15 -9.80 -13.86 -13.89
N GLY A 16 -10.17 -12.63 -13.53
CA GLY A 16 -11.27 -12.29 -12.64
C GLY A 16 -10.92 -12.32 -11.15
N GLU A 17 -9.66 -12.59 -10.81
CA GLU A 17 -9.19 -12.63 -9.43
C GLU A 17 -8.84 -11.22 -8.93
N PRO A 18 -9.37 -10.79 -7.76
CA PRO A 18 -8.95 -9.55 -7.12
C PRO A 18 -7.56 -9.74 -6.49
N VAL A 19 -6.65 -8.81 -6.76
CA VAL A 19 -5.32 -8.74 -6.17
C VAL A 19 -5.13 -7.38 -5.53
N ASP A 20 -4.72 -7.37 -4.27
CA ASP A 20 -4.37 -6.17 -3.55
C ASP A 20 -2.91 -5.83 -3.79
N ILE A 21 -2.64 -4.64 -4.32
CA ILE A 21 -1.30 -4.13 -4.60
C ILE A 21 -1.00 -2.87 -3.78
N ALA A 22 0.21 -2.78 -3.25
CA ALA A 22 0.70 -1.55 -2.63
C ALA A 22 1.17 -0.58 -3.73
N VAL A 23 0.45 0.53 -3.89
CA VAL A 23 0.73 1.52 -4.92
C VAL A 23 1.78 2.54 -4.46
N SER A 24 1.76 2.88 -3.17
CA SER A 24 2.73 3.80 -2.57
C SER A 24 2.90 3.55 -1.07
N VAL A 25 4.03 3.96 -0.51
CA VAL A 25 4.33 3.87 0.93
C VAL A 25 4.74 5.25 1.46
N HIS A 26 4.16 5.66 2.58
CA HIS A 26 4.32 6.99 3.18
C HIS A 26 4.63 6.88 4.67
N ARG A 27 5.22 7.93 5.25
CA ARG A 27 5.57 7.96 6.68
C ARG A 27 4.40 8.36 7.57
N THR A 28 3.41 9.02 7.00
CA THR A 28 2.20 9.45 7.73
C THR A 28 0.94 9.02 6.99
N MET A 29 -0.13 8.80 7.74
CA MET A 29 -1.44 8.48 7.17
C MET A 29 -1.98 9.64 6.30
N GLN A 30 -1.68 10.88 6.69
CA GLN A 30 -2.12 12.07 5.97
C GLN A 30 -1.47 12.18 4.59
N GLU A 31 -0.17 11.90 4.48
CA GLU A 31 0.53 11.83 3.18
C GLU A 31 -0.04 10.72 2.31
N CYS A 32 -0.34 9.55 2.88
CA CYS A 32 -0.93 8.44 2.13
C CYS A 32 -2.33 8.79 1.59
N MET A 33 -3.19 9.41 2.41
CA MET A 33 -4.53 9.83 1.97
C MET A 33 -4.48 10.97 0.94
N ALA A 34 -3.52 11.89 1.07
CA ALA A 34 -3.29 12.94 0.09
C ALA A 34 -2.88 12.33 -1.26
N ALA A 35 -1.93 11.39 -1.25
CA ALA A 35 -1.51 10.68 -2.45
C ALA A 35 -2.65 9.89 -3.10
N ALA A 36 -3.50 9.22 -2.31
CA ALA A 36 -4.70 8.54 -2.82
C ALA A 36 -5.67 9.51 -3.51
N THR A 37 -5.87 10.69 -2.92
CA THR A 37 -6.74 11.73 -3.46
C THR A 37 -6.15 12.35 -4.73
N GLU A 38 -4.85 12.67 -4.75
CA GLU A 38 -4.15 13.24 -5.91
C GLU A 38 -4.13 12.26 -7.08
N GLN A 39 -3.85 10.99 -6.82
CA GLN A 39 -3.83 9.94 -7.84
C GLN A 39 -5.23 9.43 -8.20
N LYS A 40 -6.29 9.95 -7.54
CA LYS A 40 -7.69 9.53 -7.70
C LYS A 40 -7.89 8.02 -7.58
N ILE A 41 -7.12 7.40 -6.68
CA ILE A 41 -7.14 5.96 -6.45
C ILE A 41 -8.24 5.67 -5.42
N PRO A 42 -9.20 4.76 -5.69
CA PRO A 42 -10.22 4.34 -4.72
C PRO A 42 -9.64 3.39 -3.66
N GLY A 43 -8.43 3.67 -3.19
CA GLY A 43 -7.63 2.81 -2.30
C GLY A 43 -7.64 3.30 -0.86
N ASN A 44 -7.34 2.39 0.06
CA ASN A 44 -7.26 2.69 1.49
C ASN A 44 -5.81 2.64 1.98
N CYS A 45 -5.51 3.48 2.97
CA CYS A 45 -4.20 3.54 3.60
C CYS A 45 -4.14 2.64 4.83
N TYR A 46 -3.21 1.71 4.85
CA TYR A 46 -3.03 0.77 5.94
C TYR A 46 -1.61 0.82 6.50
N PRO A 47 -1.42 0.71 7.82
CA PRO A 47 -0.09 0.60 8.40
C PRO A 47 0.60 -0.68 7.91
N VAL A 48 1.82 -0.56 7.38
CA VAL A 48 2.59 -1.67 6.80
C VAL A 48 2.87 -2.76 7.84
N ASP A 49 3.07 -2.39 9.11
CA ASP A 49 3.19 -3.32 10.23
C ASP A 49 2.01 -4.31 10.35
N LYS A 50 0.84 -3.97 9.78
CA LYS A 50 -0.36 -4.82 9.75
C LYS A 50 -0.63 -5.49 8.40
N VAL A 51 0.08 -5.11 7.34
CA VAL A 51 -0.19 -5.59 5.97
C VAL A 51 0.98 -6.40 5.41
N ILE A 52 2.20 -6.03 5.75
CA ILE A 52 3.43 -6.76 5.38
C ILE A 52 4.04 -7.23 6.70
N HIS A 53 3.96 -8.54 6.97
CA HIS A 53 4.82 -9.11 8.00
C HIS A 53 6.24 -8.80 7.57
N GLN A 54 6.96 -8.02 8.37
CA GLN A 54 8.35 -7.68 8.11
C GLN A 54 9.22 -8.93 8.34
N ASP A 55 9.04 -9.94 7.50
CA ASP A 55 9.93 -11.08 7.44
C ASP A 55 11.23 -10.52 6.85
N ASN A 56 12.32 -10.59 7.63
CA ASN A 56 13.61 -9.98 7.28
C ASN A 56 14.25 -10.59 6.01
N ASN A 57 13.56 -11.52 5.36
CA ASN A 57 13.92 -12.18 4.12
C ASN A 57 13.19 -11.61 2.89
N GLU A 58 12.26 -10.67 3.04
CA GLU A 58 11.58 -10.04 1.90
C GLU A 58 12.35 -8.81 1.40
N ILE A 59 12.59 -8.78 0.09
CA ILE A 59 13.22 -7.64 -0.59
C ILE A 59 12.12 -6.58 -0.76
N PRO A 60 12.23 -5.40 -0.13
CA PRO A 60 11.23 -4.34 -0.32
C PRO A 60 11.15 -4.00 -1.80
N ALA A 61 9.94 -3.94 -2.33
CA ALA A 61 9.68 -3.51 -3.70
C ALA A 61 10.20 -2.08 -3.87
N GLY A 62 11.44 -1.97 -4.36
CA GLY A 62 12.10 -0.71 -4.62
C GLY A 62 11.65 -0.16 -5.96
N PHE A 63 11.01 1.01 -5.93
CA PHE A 63 11.29 2.10 -6.85
C PHE A 63 11.00 3.45 -6.18
#